data_AF-A0A2W6SJY4-F1
#
_entry.id   AF-A0A2W6SJY4-F1
#
_cell.length_a   1.000
_cell.length_b   1.000
_cell.length_c   1.000
_cell.angle_alpha   90.00
_cell.angle_beta   90.00
_cell.angle_gamma   90.00
#
_symmetry.space_group_name_H-M   'P 1'
#
loop_
_entity.id
_entity.type
_entity.pdbx_description
1 polymer ?
#
loop_
_entity_poly.entity_id
_entity_poly.type
_entity_poly.pdbx_seq_one_letter_code
_entity_poly.pdbx_strand_id
1 'polypeptide(L)'
;MRRSPLFWAGLLLVLFGFLASIFIVVPETKQALILRFGLPKRIANGYDPKEEFGRTGAGIVSRIPFMESVVWVDKRVLDFDMQRQAVLSTDQLRLEVDAFARYRIVDPVRMFVSAGSERRVGEALKPILGSALRNELGKRPFKDLLSPERGEMMEDIRSAVARVARQYGAEIVDVRIKRADLPDGAPLESAFNRMRTARQQEAKSIEAGARREAQIIMGEADASAARTYAEAYGKDPAFYDFYRAMQSYRTTFGTDDDQPRGGSQIILSPDSEYLRQFKGGK
;
A
#
# COMPACT_ATOMS: atom_id res chain seq x y z
N MET A 1 13.06 16.94 -84.19
CA MET A 1 13.04 16.63 -82.75
C MET A 1 11.66 16.09 -82.34
N ARG A 2 11.39 14.80 -82.54
CA ARG A 2 10.19 14.16 -81.98
C ARG A 2 10.52 13.73 -80.55
N ARG A 3 10.08 14.51 -79.55
CA ARG A 3 10.10 14.03 -78.15
C ARG A 3 9.27 12.75 -78.11
N SER A 4 9.87 11.64 -77.71
CA SER A 4 9.18 10.35 -77.66
C SER A 4 8.01 10.44 -76.66
N PRO A 5 6.84 9.86 -76.97
CA PRO A 5 5.72 9.84 -76.03
C PRO A 5 6.09 9.19 -74.69
N LEU A 6 7.09 8.29 -74.71
CA LEU A 6 7.67 7.65 -73.54
C LEU A 6 8.35 8.63 -72.56
N PHE A 7 9.00 9.69 -73.05
CA PHE A 7 9.62 10.70 -72.18
C PHE A 7 8.57 11.47 -71.37
N TRP A 8 7.48 11.87 -72.02
CA TRP A 8 6.37 12.57 -71.35
C TRP A 8 5.62 11.66 -70.39
N ALA A 9 5.43 10.38 -70.74
CA ALA A 9 4.85 9.39 -69.83
C ALA A 9 5.68 9.20 -68.56
N GLY A 10 7.02 9.13 -68.70
CA GLY A 10 7.93 9.05 -67.55
C GLY A 10 7.89 10.29 -66.66
N LEU A 11 7.88 11.49 -67.26
CA LEU A 11 7.78 12.76 -66.53
C LEU A 11 6.46 12.86 -65.75
N LEU A 12 5.34 12.46 -66.36
CA LEU A 12 4.03 12.41 -65.70
C LEU A 12 4.02 11.45 -64.51
N LEU A 13 4.65 10.28 -64.64
CA LEU A 13 4.77 9.30 -63.57
C LEU A 13 5.57 9.83 -62.38
N VAL A 14 6.69 10.50 -62.64
CA VAL A 14 7.51 11.15 -61.62
C VAL A 14 6.75 12.29 -60.94
N LEU A 15 6.07 13.12 -61.73
CA LEU A 15 5.25 14.22 -61.20
C LEU A 15 4.08 13.69 -60.36
N PHE A 16 3.41 12.62 -60.80
CA PHE A 16 2.34 11.98 -60.06
C PHE A 16 2.86 11.37 -58.75
N GLY A 17 3.99 10.67 -58.76
CA GLY A 17 4.63 10.16 -57.55
C GLY A 17 5.03 11.28 -56.59
N PHE A 18 5.51 12.41 -57.11
CA PHE A 18 5.84 13.59 -56.31
C PHE A 18 4.58 14.20 -55.65
N LEU A 19 3.50 14.38 -56.43
CA LEU A 19 2.23 14.91 -55.93
C LEU A 19 1.56 13.95 -54.92
N ALA A 20 1.63 12.65 -55.15
CA ALA A 20 1.11 11.65 -54.22
C ALA A 20 1.88 11.65 -52.88
N SER A 21 3.18 11.94 -52.91
CA SER A 21 4.05 11.99 -51.72
C SER A 21 3.78 13.19 -50.80
N ILE A 22 3.03 14.19 -51.28
CA ILE A 22 2.63 15.38 -50.51
C ILE A 22 1.67 15.00 -49.38
N PHE A 23 0.79 14.04 -49.60
CA PHE A 23 -0.24 13.69 -48.60
C PHE A 23 0.16 12.46 -47.82
N ILE A 24 0.10 12.56 -46.50
CA ILE A 24 0.26 11.42 -45.58
C ILE A 24 -1.02 11.23 -44.78
N VAL A 25 -1.32 9.99 -44.44
CA VAL A 25 -2.46 9.66 -43.57
C VAL A 25 -1.94 9.41 -42.17
N VAL A 26 -2.38 10.23 -41.22
CA VAL A 26 -2.06 10.09 -39.81
C VAL A 26 -3.16 9.27 -39.14
N PRO A 27 -2.88 8.07 -38.59
CA PRO A 27 -3.87 7.27 -37.90
C PRO A 27 -4.20 7.86 -36.52
N GLU A 28 -5.36 7.53 -35.97
CA GLU A 28 -5.82 8.04 -34.66
C GLU A 28 -4.86 7.71 -33.50
N THR A 29 -4.15 6.59 -33.60
CA THR A 29 -3.22 6.09 -32.57
C THR A 29 -1.85 6.76 -32.61
N LYS A 30 -1.54 7.56 -33.63
CA LYS A 30 -0.22 8.20 -33.79
C LYS A 30 -0.34 9.70 -33.98
N GLN A 31 0.66 10.40 -33.45
CA GLN A 31 0.93 11.79 -33.72
C GLN A 31 2.04 11.87 -34.76
N ALA A 32 1.99 12.86 -35.64
CA ALA A 32 3.03 13.11 -36.63
C ALA A 32 3.71 14.44 -36.32
N LEU A 33 4.97 14.38 -35.90
CA LEU A 33 5.81 15.56 -35.74
C LEU A 33 6.48 15.85 -37.08
N ILE A 34 6.11 16.97 -37.69
CA ILE A 34 6.62 17.37 -39.00
C ILE A 34 7.80 18.31 -38.79
N LEU A 35 8.96 17.84 -39.21
CA LEU A 35 10.22 18.56 -39.16
C LEU A 35 10.47 19.21 -40.51
N ARG A 36 11.03 20.42 -40.51
CA ARG A 36 11.54 21.08 -41.72
C ARG A 36 13.01 21.39 -41.49
N PHE A 37 13.88 20.84 -42.34
CA PHE A 37 15.35 20.93 -42.16
C PHE A 37 15.81 20.51 -40.74
N GLY A 38 15.15 19.50 -40.16
CA GLY A 38 15.45 18.99 -38.82
C GLY A 38 14.84 19.76 -37.65
N LEU A 39 14.21 20.92 -37.89
CA LEU A 39 13.55 21.71 -36.85
C LEU A 39 12.04 21.41 -36.79
N PRO A 40 11.45 21.28 -35.59
CA PRO A 40 10.03 21.02 -35.42
C PRO A 40 9.19 22.20 -35.92
N LYS A 41 8.32 21.96 -36.90
CA LYS A 41 7.49 23.00 -37.51
C LYS A 41 6.03 22.93 -37.08
N ARG A 42 5.45 21.72 -37.07
CA ARG A 42 4.04 21.50 -36.71
C ARG A 42 3.82 20.07 -36.19
N ILE A 43 2.74 19.90 -35.44
CA ILE A 43 2.27 18.62 -34.93
C ILE A 43 0.93 18.32 -35.61
N ALA A 44 0.74 17.08 -36.05
CA ALA A 44 -0.54 16.56 -36.51
C ALA A 44 -1.03 15.45 -35.59
N ASN A 45 -2.35 15.40 -35.36
CA ASN A 45 -2.99 14.53 -34.36
C ASN A 45 -2.31 14.59 -32.98
N GLY A 46 -2.04 15.80 -32.49
CA GLY A 46 -1.46 15.98 -31.14
C GLY A 46 -2.37 15.42 -30.05
N TYR A 47 -1.81 15.09 -28.89
CA TYR A 47 -2.62 14.69 -27.74
C TYR A 47 -3.27 15.92 -27.08
N ASP A 48 -4.59 15.89 -26.90
CA ASP A 48 -5.33 16.86 -26.11
C ASP A 48 -6.18 16.12 -25.06
N PRO A 49 -6.00 16.40 -23.75
CA PRO A 49 -6.75 15.75 -22.69
C PRO A 49 -8.25 16.08 -22.68
N LYS A 50 -8.70 17.11 -23.40
CA LYS A 50 -10.11 17.52 -23.51
C LYS A 50 -10.78 17.06 -24.80
N GLU A 51 -10.08 16.30 -25.63
CA GLU A 51 -10.58 15.81 -26.92
C GLU A 51 -11.62 14.70 -26.73
N GLU A 52 -12.76 14.79 -27.43
CA GLU A 52 -13.76 13.73 -27.44
C GLU A 52 -13.27 12.53 -28.27
N PHE A 53 -13.50 11.31 -27.78
CA PHE A 53 -13.17 10.09 -28.51
C PHE A 53 -13.83 10.09 -29.90
N GLY A 54 -13.03 9.85 -30.95
CA GLY A 54 -13.49 9.82 -32.35
C GLY A 54 -13.43 11.17 -33.08
N ARG A 55 -13.12 12.29 -32.41
CA ARG A 55 -12.87 13.60 -33.05
C ARG A 55 -11.39 13.96 -32.99
N THR A 56 -10.56 13.02 -33.41
CA THR A 56 -9.11 13.22 -33.40
C THR A 56 -8.68 14.14 -34.54
N GLY A 57 -7.62 14.93 -34.34
CA GLY A 57 -6.91 15.62 -35.42
C GLY A 57 -6.19 14.68 -36.43
N ALA A 58 -6.66 13.42 -36.53
CA ALA A 58 -6.17 12.40 -37.45
C ALA A 58 -6.77 12.57 -38.85
N GLY A 59 -6.13 11.95 -39.84
CA GLY A 59 -6.54 12.06 -41.24
C GLY A 59 -5.41 12.52 -42.15
N ILE A 60 -5.78 13.12 -43.29
CA ILE A 60 -4.82 13.50 -44.32
C ILE A 60 -4.13 14.80 -43.94
N VAL A 61 -2.80 14.77 -43.94
CA VAL A 61 -1.95 15.92 -43.68
C VAL A 61 -1.01 16.12 -44.85
N SER A 62 -0.96 17.34 -45.37
CA SER A 62 0.01 17.72 -46.39
C SER A 62 1.39 17.92 -45.78
N ARG A 63 2.42 17.45 -46.46
CA ARG A 63 3.84 17.71 -46.21
C ARG A 63 4.54 18.08 -47.51
N ILE A 64 5.67 18.78 -47.43
CA ILE A 64 6.49 19.08 -48.61
C ILE A 64 7.58 17.99 -48.75
N PRO A 65 7.54 17.15 -49.80
CA PRO A 65 8.57 16.14 -50.03
C PRO A 65 9.99 16.75 -50.04
N PHE A 66 10.99 15.98 -49.61
CA PHE A 66 12.42 16.35 -49.51
C PHE A 66 12.78 17.44 -48.48
N MET A 67 11.94 18.44 -48.25
CA MET A 67 12.19 19.48 -47.24
C MET A 67 11.61 19.14 -45.86
N GLU A 68 10.52 18.37 -45.83
CA GLU A 68 9.85 17.96 -44.61
C GLU A 68 9.94 16.45 -44.36
N SER A 69 10.41 16.09 -43.16
CA SER A 69 10.42 14.73 -42.64
C SER A 69 9.38 14.56 -41.54
N VAL A 70 8.91 13.33 -41.37
CA VAL A 70 7.82 13.01 -40.42
C VAL A 70 8.36 12.04 -39.40
N VAL A 71 8.32 12.45 -38.13
CA VAL A 71 8.60 11.58 -36.99
C VAL A 71 7.26 11.11 -36.43
N TRP A 72 7.04 9.80 -36.49
CA TRP A 72 5.84 9.19 -35.94
C TRP A 72 6.00 8.99 -34.43
N VAL A 73 4.96 9.36 -33.69
CA VAL A 73 4.94 9.27 -32.22
C VAL A 73 3.67 8.55 -31.79
N ASP A 74 3.77 7.54 -30.92
CA ASP A 74 2.59 6.86 -30.40
C ASP A 74 1.78 7.79 -29.46
N LYS A 75 0.46 7.90 -29.68
CA LYS A 75 -0.48 8.66 -28.83
C LYS A 75 -0.99 7.81 -27.65
N ARG A 76 -0.79 6.50 -27.70
CA ARG A 76 -1.28 5.56 -26.68
C ARG A 76 -0.42 5.61 -25.43
N VAL A 77 -0.92 4.96 -24.39
CA VAL A 77 -0.15 4.70 -23.18
C VAL A 77 0.92 3.66 -23.50
N LEU A 78 2.16 4.05 -23.31
CA LEU A 78 3.35 3.22 -23.38
C LEU A 78 3.76 2.84 -21.95
N ASP A 79 4.57 1.79 -21.85
CA ASP A 79 5.14 1.35 -20.60
C ASP A 79 6.66 1.28 -20.69
N PHE A 80 7.32 1.43 -19.53
CA PHE A 80 8.71 1.04 -19.38
C PHE A 80 8.90 0.31 -18.05
N ASP A 81 9.73 -0.72 -18.13
CA ASP A 81 10.11 -1.53 -17.00
C ASP A 81 11.49 -1.14 -16.49
N MET A 82 11.65 -1.09 -15.17
CA MET A 82 12.97 -1.00 -14.57
C MET A 82 13.62 -2.38 -14.48
N GLN A 83 14.94 -2.40 -14.38
CA GLN A 83 15.65 -3.62 -14.03
C GLN A 83 15.43 -3.92 -12.54
N ARG A 84 15.41 -5.20 -12.18
CA ARG A 84 15.31 -5.62 -10.77
C ARG A 84 16.48 -5.04 -9.97
N GLN A 85 16.18 -4.35 -8.89
CA GLN A 85 17.18 -3.72 -8.03
C GLN A 85 16.96 -4.09 -6.56
N ALA A 86 18.06 -4.28 -5.85
CA ALA A 86 18.03 -4.47 -4.40
C ALA A 86 17.89 -3.11 -3.69
N VAL A 87 16.87 -3.00 -2.85
CA VAL A 87 16.58 -1.82 -2.03
C VAL A 87 16.55 -2.24 -0.56
N LEU A 88 17.02 -1.36 0.31
CA LEU A 88 16.92 -1.54 1.76
C LEU A 88 15.74 -0.72 2.27
N SER A 89 14.81 -1.38 2.94
CA SER A 89 13.70 -0.74 3.65
C SER A 89 14.13 -0.13 5.00
N THR A 90 13.27 0.67 5.62
CA THR A 90 13.53 1.25 6.95
C THR A 90 13.78 0.19 8.02
N ASP A 91 13.09 -0.95 7.93
CA ASP A 91 13.26 -2.13 8.80
C ASP A 91 14.47 -3.01 8.43
N GLN A 92 15.39 -2.46 7.62
CA GLN A 92 16.64 -3.10 7.20
C GLN A 92 16.43 -4.42 6.44
N LEU A 93 15.25 -4.62 5.85
CA LEU A 93 15.01 -5.74 4.95
C LEU A 93 15.53 -5.38 3.57
N ARG A 94 16.40 -6.24 3.05
CA ARG A 94 16.81 -6.21 1.64
C ARG A 94 15.66 -6.77 0.82
N LEU A 95 15.19 -5.99 -0.14
CA LEU A 95 14.07 -6.33 -1.02
C LEU A 95 14.55 -6.22 -2.46
N GLU A 96 14.25 -7.23 -3.26
CA GLU A 96 14.37 -7.14 -4.71
C GLU A 96 13.06 -6.62 -5.29
N VAL A 97 13.12 -5.44 -5.90
CA VAL A 97 11.92 -4.76 -6.39
C VAL A 97 11.95 -4.66 -7.90
N ASP A 98 10.80 -4.97 -8.50
CA ASP A 98 10.50 -4.80 -9.91
C ASP A 98 9.25 -3.94 -10.05
N ALA A 99 9.30 -2.92 -10.90
CA ALA A 99 8.23 -1.95 -11.10
C ALA A 99 8.16 -1.50 -12.56
N PHE A 100 6.97 -1.07 -12.95
CA PHE A 100 6.73 -0.44 -14.24
C PHE A 100 6.02 0.90 -14.06
N ALA A 101 6.27 1.78 -15.01
CA ALA A 101 5.52 3.02 -15.15
C ALA A 101 4.85 3.06 -16.50
N ARG A 102 3.60 3.50 -16.51
CA ARG A 102 2.82 3.80 -17.70
C ARG A 102 2.91 5.29 -17.97
N TYR A 103 3.26 5.65 -19.19
CA TYR A 103 3.42 7.03 -19.62
C TYR A 103 2.80 7.24 -21.00
N ARG A 104 2.59 8.49 -21.38
CA ARG A 104 2.19 8.86 -22.73
C ARG A 104 2.93 10.12 -23.16
N ILE A 105 3.14 10.29 -24.46
CA ILE A 105 3.75 11.51 -24.99
C ILE A 105 2.66 12.55 -25.23
N VAL A 106 2.73 13.65 -24.46
CA VAL A 106 1.82 14.79 -24.57
C VAL A 106 2.42 15.86 -25.49
N ASP A 107 3.73 16.08 -25.39
CA ASP A 107 4.44 17.08 -26.19
C ASP A 107 5.53 16.39 -27.03
N PRO A 108 5.23 16.04 -28.30
CA PRO A 108 6.19 15.39 -29.17
C PRO A 108 7.38 16.28 -29.54
N VAL A 109 7.24 17.62 -29.47
CA VAL A 109 8.32 18.56 -29.75
C VAL A 109 9.35 18.49 -28.62
N ARG A 110 8.92 18.58 -27.36
CA ARG A 110 9.82 18.42 -26.21
C ARG A 110 10.47 17.06 -26.20
N MET A 111 9.71 15.99 -26.47
CA MET A 111 10.25 14.64 -26.57
C MET A 111 11.35 14.52 -27.63
N PHE A 112 11.14 15.11 -28.82
CA PHE A 112 12.13 15.09 -29.89
C PHE A 112 13.41 15.85 -29.53
N VAL A 113 13.30 17.03 -28.91
CA VAL A 113 14.47 17.84 -28.53
C VAL A 113 15.25 17.21 -27.38
N SER A 114 14.55 16.61 -26.41
CA SER A 114 15.17 16.06 -25.19
C SER A 114 15.74 14.66 -25.37
N ALA A 115 14.92 13.74 -25.91
CA ALA A 115 15.24 12.32 -26.01
C ALA A 115 15.31 11.84 -27.46
N GLY A 116 14.60 12.47 -28.38
CA GLY A 116 14.62 12.18 -29.82
C GLY A 116 13.81 10.96 -30.26
N SER A 117 13.38 10.07 -29.37
CA SER A 117 12.46 8.96 -29.66
C SER A 117 11.72 8.49 -28.41
N GLU A 118 10.56 7.82 -28.56
CA GLU A 118 9.80 7.36 -27.39
C GLU A 118 10.60 6.34 -26.57
N ARG A 119 11.34 5.45 -27.25
CA ARG A 119 12.21 4.48 -26.58
C ARG A 119 13.26 5.14 -25.69
N ARG A 120 13.88 6.23 -26.17
CA ARG A 120 14.89 6.97 -25.41
C ARG A 120 14.29 7.71 -24.22
N VAL A 121 13.04 8.18 -24.31
CA VAL A 121 12.30 8.71 -23.14
C VAL A 121 12.17 7.63 -22.07
N GLY A 122 11.70 6.44 -22.44
CA GLY A 122 11.58 5.32 -21.51
C GLY A 122 12.93 4.96 -20.88
N GLU A 123 13.99 4.85 -21.68
CA GLU A 123 15.35 4.57 -21.20
C GLU A 123 15.87 5.66 -20.23
N ALA A 124 15.59 6.94 -20.49
CA ALA A 124 15.98 8.05 -19.62
C ALA A 124 15.18 8.10 -18.31
N LEU A 125 13.91 7.67 -18.31
CA LEU A 125 13.07 7.66 -17.11
C LEU A 125 13.29 6.45 -16.21
N LYS A 126 13.86 5.34 -16.72
CA LYS A 126 14.15 4.12 -15.92
C LYS A 126 14.99 4.40 -14.67
N PRO A 127 16.13 5.11 -14.72
CA PRO A 127 16.93 5.42 -13.53
C PRO A 127 16.18 6.33 -12.55
N ILE A 128 15.36 7.24 -13.06
CA ILE A 128 14.56 8.18 -12.25
C ILE A 128 13.50 7.42 -11.45
N LEU A 129 12.79 6.48 -12.09
CA LEU A 129 11.85 5.59 -11.42
C LEU A 129 12.55 4.78 -10.32
N GLY A 130 13.71 4.18 -10.64
CA GLY A 130 14.47 3.40 -9.65
C GLY A 130 14.94 4.22 -8.45
N SER A 131 15.38 5.47 -8.68
CA SER A 131 15.77 6.37 -7.60
C SER A 131 14.57 6.83 -6.76
N ALA A 132 13.45 7.18 -7.38
CA ALA A 132 12.23 7.59 -6.68
C ALA A 132 11.68 6.45 -5.81
N LEU A 133 11.62 5.23 -6.38
CA LEU A 133 11.22 4.02 -5.67
C LEU A 133 12.14 3.76 -4.47
N ARG A 134 13.46 3.80 -4.65
CA ARG A 134 14.41 3.58 -3.55
C ARG A 134 14.26 4.60 -2.43
N ASN A 135 14.05 5.87 -2.79
CA ASN A 135 13.88 6.96 -1.82
C ASN A 135 12.58 6.80 -1.03
N GLU A 136 11.47 6.38 -1.66
CA GLU A 136 10.20 6.20 -0.96
C GLU A 136 10.15 4.90 -0.15
N LEU A 137 10.69 3.80 -0.69
CA LEU A 137 10.81 2.53 0.03
C LEU A 137 11.76 2.62 1.24
N GLY A 138 12.77 3.49 1.19
CA GLY A 138 13.68 3.71 2.31
C GLY A 138 13.06 4.45 3.50
N LYS A 139 11.91 5.12 3.31
CA LYS A 139 11.23 5.93 4.33
C LYS A 139 10.12 5.19 5.08
N ARG A 140 9.64 4.07 4.54
CA ARG A 140 8.51 3.31 5.10
C ARG A 140 8.94 1.85 5.38
N PRO A 141 8.44 1.23 6.45
CA PRO A 141 8.69 -0.18 6.74
C PRO A 141 7.98 -1.11 5.75
N PHE A 142 8.50 -2.33 5.54
CA PHE A 142 7.97 -3.29 4.57
C PHE A 142 6.47 -3.60 4.74
N LYS A 143 5.98 -3.67 5.98
CA LYS A 143 4.57 -3.95 6.30
C LYS A 143 3.58 -2.96 5.66
N ASP A 144 4.00 -1.71 5.45
CA ASP A 144 3.13 -0.65 4.89
C ASP A 144 3.02 -0.79 3.36
N LEU A 145 3.93 -1.56 2.74
CA LEU A 145 3.89 -1.88 1.30
C LEU A 145 2.82 -2.92 0.95
N LEU A 146 2.41 -3.72 1.93
CA LEU A 146 1.39 -4.76 1.83
C LEU A 146 0.00 -4.28 2.25
N SER A 147 -0.10 -3.02 2.68
CA SER A 147 -1.28 -2.44 3.30
C SER A 147 -1.89 -1.31 2.43
N PRO A 148 -3.09 -0.79 2.73
CA PRO A 148 -3.77 0.25 1.94
C PRO A 148 -2.95 1.54 1.73
N GLU A 149 -1.97 1.79 2.59
CA GLU A 149 -0.98 2.88 2.55
C GLU A 149 -0.10 2.83 1.30
N ARG A 150 -0.13 1.73 0.52
CA ARG A 150 0.46 1.64 -0.81
C ARG A 150 -0.03 2.76 -1.73
N GLY A 151 -1.27 3.25 -1.58
CA GLY A 151 -1.82 4.30 -2.44
C GLY A 151 -1.00 5.59 -2.41
N GLU A 152 -0.69 6.10 -1.21
CA GLU A 152 0.06 7.34 -1.03
C GLU A 152 1.49 7.23 -1.54
N MET A 153 2.19 6.14 -1.19
CA MET A 153 3.56 5.92 -1.64
C MET A 153 3.66 5.90 -3.17
N MET A 154 2.70 5.24 -3.83
CA MET A 154 2.73 5.14 -5.28
C MET A 154 2.41 6.48 -5.95
N GLU A 155 1.58 7.32 -5.33
CA GLU A 155 1.35 8.69 -5.78
C GLU A 155 2.58 9.59 -5.58
N ASP A 156 3.32 9.42 -4.48
CA ASP A 156 4.58 10.12 -4.23
C ASP A 156 5.64 9.74 -5.29
N ILE A 157 5.79 8.44 -5.57
CA ILE A 157 6.69 7.94 -6.62
C ILE A 157 6.25 8.48 -7.99
N ARG A 158 4.95 8.37 -8.32
CA ARG A 158 4.38 8.90 -9.57
C ARG A 158 4.68 10.37 -9.72
N SER A 159 4.45 11.17 -8.68
CA SER A 159 4.71 12.61 -8.66
C SER A 159 6.19 12.94 -8.84
N ALA A 160 7.08 12.17 -8.21
CA ALA A 160 8.53 12.33 -8.35
C ALA A 160 8.99 12.09 -9.80
N VAL A 161 8.52 11.01 -10.43
CA VAL A 161 8.85 10.69 -11.83
C VAL A 161 8.17 11.69 -12.78
N ALA A 162 6.93 12.09 -12.51
CA ALA A 162 6.17 13.02 -13.34
C ALA A 162 6.84 14.40 -13.48
N ARG A 163 7.50 14.90 -12.41
CA ARG A 163 8.26 16.16 -12.48
C ARG A 163 9.35 16.12 -13.55
N VAL A 164 10.07 15.01 -13.64
CA VAL A 164 11.14 14.82 -14.63
C VAL A 164 10.56 14.49 -16.01
N ALA A 165 9.52 13.65 -16.07
CA ALA A 165 8.87 13.26 -17.33
C ALA A 165 8.34 14.45 -18.14
N ARG A 166 7.83 15.49 -17.47
CA ARG A 166 7.37 16.74 -18.13
C ARG A 166 8.48 17.42 -18.94
N GLN A 167 9.75 17.30 -18.52
CA GLN A 167 10.89 17.85 -19.26
C GLN A 167 11.12 17.11 -20.58
N TYR A 168 10.74 15.83 -20.63
CA TYR A 168 10.78 14.99 -21.82
C TYR A 168 9.50 15.02 -22.66
N GLY A 169 8.54 15.90 -22.33
CA GLY A 169 7.24 15.94 -23.02
C GLY A 169 6.34 14.73 -22.74
N ALA A 170 6.65 13.96 -21.68
CA ALA A 170 5.90 12.79 -21.26
C ALA A 170 5.07 13.06 -20.00
N GLU A 171 3.91 12.41 -19.93
CA GLU A 171 3.03 12.40 -18.75
C GLU A 171 3.00 10.99 -18.15
N ILE A 172 3.19 10.88 -16.84
CA ILE A 172 3.08 9.61 -16.11
C ILE A 172 1.62 9.36 -15.75
N VAL A 173 1.06 8.31 -16.33
CA VAL A 173 -0.33 7.88 -16.10
C VAL A 173 -0.42 7.13 -14.78
N ASP A 174 0.47 6.15 -14.56
CA ASP A 174 0.43 5.26 -13.40
C ASP A 174 1.80 4.65 -13.13
N VAL A 175 2.08 4.31 -11.87
CA VAL A 175 3.28 3.58 -11.44
C VAL A 175 2.87 2.41 -10.58
N ARG A 176 3.37 1.21 -10.92
CA ARG A 176 3.04 -0.02 -10.20
C ARG A 176 4.27 -0.88 -9.96
N ILE A 177 4.37 -1.38 -8.73
CA ILE A 177 5.30 -2.43 -8.34
C ILE A 177 4.73 -3.76 -8.85
N LYS A 178 5.48 -4.45 -9.70
CA LYS A 178 5.16 -5.82 -10.13
C LYS A 178 5.37 -6.79 -8.98
N ARG A 179 6.48 -6.62 -8.25
CA ARG A 179 6.95 -7.54 -7.22
C ARG A 179 7.92 -6.83 -6.26
N ALA A 180 7.84 -7.18 -4.98
CA ALA A 180 8.75 -6.72 -3.94
C ALA A 180 9.02 -7.90 -3.00
N ASP A 181 9.98 -8.74 -3.39
CA ASP A 181 10.27 -10.00 -2.70
C ASP A 181 11.56 -9.84 -1.89
N LEU A 182 11.69 -10.61 -0.80
CA LEU A 182 12.96 -10.78 -0.11
C LEU A 182 13.88 -11.66 -0.98
N PRO A 183 15.21 -11.39 -1.03
CA PRO A 183 16.14 -12.22 -1.78
C PRO A 183 16.23 -13.61 -1.16
N ASP A 184 16.30 -14.64 -2.01
CA ASP A 184 16.35 -16.04 -1.59
C ASP A 184 17.59 -16.35 -0.73
N GLY A 185 17.51 -17.42 0.07
CA GLY A 185 18.62 -17.96 0.87
C GLY A 185 18.71 -17.45 2.30
N ALA A 186 19.93 -17.34 2.83
CA ALA A 186 20.18 -16.99 4.23
C ALA A 186 19.56 -15.64 4.71
N PRO A 187 19.48 -14.58 3.88
CA PRO A 187 18.83 -13.33 4.29
C PRO A 187 17.33 -13.49 4.59
N LEU A 188 16.63 -14.31 3.80
CA LEU A 188 15.22 -14.61 3.98
C LEU A 188 14.95 -15.33 5.30
N GLU A 189 15.72 -16.39 5.58
CA GLU A 189 15.59 -17.18 6.80
C GLU A 189 15.88 -16.35 8.05
N SER A 190 16.93 -15.52 8.00
CA SER A 190 17.27 -14.59 9.08
C SER A 190 16.16 -13.57 9.33
N ALA A 191 15.57 -13.00 8.27
CA ALA A 191 14.45 -12.08 8.38
C ALA A 191 13.22 -12.77 9.00
N PHE A 192 12.86 -13.97 8.55
CA PHE A 192 11.75 -14.74 9.12
C PHE A 192 11.97 -15.09 10.59
N ASN A 193 13.18 -15.50 10.96
CA ASN A 193 13.50 -15.79 12.37
C ASN A 193 13.38 -14.53 13.24
N ARG A 194 13.83 -13.36 12.75
CA ARG A 194 13.61 -12.09 13.46
C ARG A 194 12.12 -11.75 13.57
N MET A 195 11.33 -11.92 12.50
CA MET A 195 9.90 -11.68 12.53
C MET A 195 9.19 -12.60 13.53
N ARG A 196 9.51 -13.89 13.55
CA ARG A 196 8.96 -14.85 14.51
C ARG A 196 9.29 -14.47 15.95
N THR A 197 10.54 -14.14 16.23
CA THR A 197 10.98 -13.71 17.58
C THR A 197 10.29 -12.41 18.00
N ALA A 198 10.22 -11.41 17.11
CA ALA A 198 9.54 -10.15 17.39
C ALA A 198 8.05 -10.36 17.71
N ARG A 199 7.36 -11.21 16.93
CA ARG A 199 5.96 -11.56 17.18
C ARG A 199 5.76 -12.34 18.49
N GLN A 200 6.69 -13.24 18.83
CA GLN A 200 6.65 -13.95 20.11
C GLN A 200 6.86 -13.00 21.29
N GLN A 201 7.76 -12.03 21.17
CA GLN A 201 7.99 -11.01 22.19
C GLN A 201 6.78 -10.08 22.34
N GLU A 202 6.20 -9.63 21.23
CA GLU A 202 4.98 -8.84 21.21
C GLU A 202 3.83 -9.59 21.90
N ALA A 203 3.57 -10.85 21.53
CA ALA A 203 2.56 -11.68 22.16
C ALA A 203 2.78 -11.85 23.68
N LYS A 204 4.02 -12.13 24.11
CA LYS A 204 4.37 -12.21 25.54
C LYS A 204 4.15 -10.88 26.27
N SER A 205 4.44 -9.75 25.63
CA SER A 205 4.23 -8.44 26.22
C SER A 205 2.75 -8.11 26.39
N ILE A 206 1.91 -8.47 25.41
CA ILE A 206 0.46 -8.33 25.46
C ILE A 206 -0.10 -9.24 26.56
N GLU A 207 0.35 -10.50 26.65
CA GLU A 207 -0.09 -11.43 27.68
C GLU A 207 0.31 -10.96 29.09
N ALA A 208 1.55 -10.48 29.27
CA ALA A 208 2.00 -9.91 30.53
C ALA A 208 1.23 -8.63 30.90
N GLY A 209 0.91 -7.80 29.91
CA GLY A 209 0.05 -6.62 30.07
C GLY A 209 -1.35 -7.00 30.54
N ALA A 210 -1.99 -7.94 29.86
CA ALA A 210 -3.32 -8.44 30.20
C ALA A 210 -3.36 -9.08 31.59
N ARG A 211 -2.34 -9.86 31.98
CA ARG A 211 -2.24 -10.46 33.32
C ARG A 211 -2.10 -9.39 34.41
N ARG A 212 -1.28 -8.36 34.17
CA ARG A 212 -1.13 -7.23 35.09
C ARG A 212 -2.46 -6.49 35.26
N GLU A 213 -3.13 -6.18 34.16
CA GLU A 213 -4.43 -5.50 34.16
C GLU A 213 -5.47 -6.31 34.93
N ALA A 214 -5.55 -7.62 34.68
CA ALA A 214 -6.45 -8.51 35.41
C ALA A 214 -6.16 -8.54 36.92
N GLN A 215 -4.89 -8.52 37.34
CA GLN A 215 -4.51 -8.46 38.75
C GLN A 215 -4.91 -7.15 39.42
N ILE A 216 -4.78 -6.02 38.71
CA ILE A 216 -5.23 -4.71 39.21
C ILE A 216 -6.76 -4.73 39.39
N ILE A 217 -7.51 -5.17 38.37
CA ILE A 217 -8.97 -5.25 38.42
C ILE A 217 -9.43 -6.16 39.57
N MET A 218 -8.79 -7.32 39.77
CA MET A 218 -9.11 -8.21 40.90
C MET A 218 -8.79 -7.56 42.24
N GLY A 219 -7.63 -6.90 42.39
CA GLY A 219 -7.26 -6.21 43.63
C GLY A 219 -8.19 -5.05 43.98
N GLU A 220 -8.63 -4.28 42.98
CA GLU A 220 -9.62 -3.22 43.15
C GLU A 220 -11.01 -3.78 43.51
N ALA A 221 -11.42 -4.88 42.88
CA ALA A 221 -12.66 -5.58 43.20
C ALA A 221 -12.64 -6.13 44.64
N ASP A 222 -11.55 -6.76 45.07
CA ASP A 222 -11.38 -7.28 46.43
C ASP A 222 -11.37 -6.15 47.46
N ALA A 223 -10.67 -5.05 47.19
CA ALA A 223 -10.66 -3.88 48.07
C ALA A 223 -12.05 -3.23 48.18
N SER A 224 -12.78 -3.14 47.07
CA SER A 224 -14.15 -2.63 47.03
C SER A 224 -15.12 -3.54 47.79
N ALA A 225 -15.00 -4.87 47.60
CA ALA A 225 -15.77 -5.85 48.33
C ALA A 225 -15.49 -5.75 49.83
N ALA A 226 -14.21 -5.75 50.24
CA ALA A 226 -13.81 -5.62 51.64
C ALA A 226 -14.32 -4.31 52.27
N ARG A 227 -14.27 -3.19 51.54
CA ARG A 227 -14.83 -1.91 52.00
C ARG A 227 -16.34 -2.00 52.19
N THR A 228 -17.06 -2.54 51.21
CA THR A 228 -18.52 -2.72 51.26
C THR A 228 -18.92 -3.63 52.42
N TYR A 229 -18.18 -4.72 52.64
CA TYR A 229 -18.35 -5.60 53.79
C TYR A 229 -18.10 -4.87 55.10
N ALA A 230 -17.00 -4.13 55.24
CA ALA A 230 -16.69 -3.36 56.44
C ALA A 230 -17.75 -2.29 56.74
N GLU A 231 -18.24 -1.58 55.72
CA GLU A 231 -19.34 -0.61 55.84
C GLU A 231 -20.65 -1.29 56.27
N ALA A 232 -20.94 -2.49 55.76
CA ALA A 232 -22.10 -3.27 56.19
C ALA A 232 -21.94 -3.76 57.64
N TYR A 233 -20.78 -4.28 58.02
CA TYR A 233 -20.49 -4.78 59.37
C TYR A 233 -20.45 -3.67 60.43
N GLY A 234 -20.01 -2.47 60.06
CA GLY A 234 -20.01 -1.31 60.96
C GLY A 234 -21.40 -0.82 61.37
N LYS A 235 -22.48 -1.24 60.69
CA LYS A 235 -23.85 -0.82 61.01
C LYS A 235 -24.44 -1.50 62.24
N ASP A 236 -24.20 -2.81 62.42
CA ASP A 236 -24.61 -3.57 63.62
C ASP A 236 -23.65 -4.76 63.86
N PRO A 237 -22.66 -4.58 64.75
CA PRO A 237 -21.68 -5.63 65.05
C PRO A 237 -22.30 -6.88 65.70
N ALA A 238 -23.34 -6.72 66.54
CA ALA A 238 -23.93 -7.83 67.30
C ALA A 238 -24.77 -8.73 66.39
N PHE A 239 -25.56 -8.15 65.47
CA PHE A 239 -26.30 -8.90 64.47
C PHE A 239 -25.38 -9.68 63.52
N TYR A 240 -24.23 -9.11 63.17
CA TYR A 240 -23.25 -9.80 62.32
C TYR A 240 -22.62 -11.02 62.99
N ASP A 241 -22.14 -10.89 64.23
CA ASP A 241 -21.54 -12.02 64.96
C ASP A 241 -22.52 -13.20 65.06
N PHE A 242 -23.80 -12.89 65.26
CA PHE A 242 -24.88 -13.88 65.20
C PHE A 242 -25.06 -14.49 63.79
N TYR A 243 -25.18 -13.67 62.74
CA TYR A 243 -25.38 -14.15 61.37
C TYR A 243 -24.20 -15.01 60.87
N ARG A 244 -22.96 -14.62 61.19
CA ARG A 244 -21.74 -15.36 60.84
C ARG A 244 -21.68 -16.70 61.56
N ALA A 245 -22.04 -16.74 62.86
CA ALA A 245 -22.16 -17.99 63.60
C ALA A 245 -23.20 -18.92 62.94
N MET A 246 -24.34 -18.38 62.48
CA MET A 246 -25.36 -19.16 61.78
C MET A 246 -24.91 -19.69 60.42
N GLN A 247 -24.18 -18.90 59.63
CA GLN A 247 -23.60 -19.34 58.36
C GLN A 247 -22.55 -20.43 58.55
N SER A 248 -21.66 -20.27 59.54
CA SER A 248 -20.69 -21.33 59.89
C SER A 248 -21.41 -22.61 60.31
N TYR A 249 -22.48 -22.51 61.08
CA TYR A 249 -23.29 -23.67 61.46
C TYR A 249 -23.89 -24.36 60.23
N ARG A 250 -24.47 -23.59 59.30
CA ARG A 250 -25.02 -24.13 58.05
C ARG A 250 -23.95 -24.81 57.19
N THR A 251 -22.76 -24.25 57.06
CA THR A 251 -21.69 -24.85 56.26
C THR A 251 -21.04 -26.07 56.93
N THR A 252 -20.93 -26.07 58.27
CA THR A 252 -20.28 -27.16 59.01
C THR A 252 -21.24 -28.31 59.33
N PHE A 253 -22.50 -28.02 59.62
CA PHE A 253 -23.51 -28.98 60.09
C PHE A 253 -24.75 -29.09 59.18
N GLY A 254 -24.93 -28.18 58.23
CA GLY A 254 -26.03 -28.26 57.27
C GLY A 254 -25.78 -29.33 56.22
N THR A 255 -26.81 -30.12 55.97
CA THR A 255 -26.91 -31.07 54.86
C THR A 255 -27.42 -30.33 53.63
N ASP A 256 -26.60 -30.20 52.59
CA ASP A 256 -27.14 -29.95 51.25
C ASP A 256 -27.79 -31.24 50.73
N ASP A 257 -28.94 -31.09 50.06
CA ASP A 257 -29.86 -32.16 49.65
C ASP A 257 -29.22 -33.30 48.82
N ASP A 258 -28.01 -33.10 48.30
CA ASP A 258 -27.38 -33.97 47.29
C ASP A 258 -26.11 -34.71 47.77
N GLN A 259 -25.60 -34.44 48.99
CA GLN A 259 -24.54 -35.26 49.62
C GLN A 259 -24.75 -35.38 51.14
N PRO A 260 -25.31 -36.50 51.64
CA PRO A 260 -25.60 -36.69 53.05
C PRO A 260 -24.35 -37.14 53.82
N ARG A 261 -23.34 -36.27 53.95
CA ARG A 261 -22.22 -36.44 54.89
C ARG A 261 -21.76 -35.12 55.49
N GLY A 262 -22.60 -34.48 56.30
CA GLY A 262 -22.15 -33.64 57.41
C GLY A 262 -21.61 -34.53 58.53
N GLY A 263 -20.47 -35.18 58.30
CA GLY A 263 -19.94 -36.24 59.18
C GLY A 263 -19.17 -35.75 60.41
N SER A 264 -19.17 -34.44 60.70
CA SER A 264 -18.39 -33.90 61.81
C SER A 264 -19.23 -33.86 63.10
N GLN A 265 -19.27 -34.98 63.82
CA GLN A 265 -19.65 -34.97 65.24
C GLN A 265 -18.52 -34.30 66.03
N ILE A 266 -18.73 -33.06 66.45
CA ILE A 266 -17.80 -32.33 67.32
C ILE A 266 -18.41 -32.26 68.71
N ILE A 267 -17.72 -32.82 69.70
CA ILE A 267 -18.09 -32.70 71.11
C ILE A 267 -17.52 -31.37 71.61
N LEU A 268 -18.40 -30.39 71.79
CA LEU A 268 -18.04 -29.07 72.31
C LEU A 268 -18.44 -28.97 73.78
N SER A 269 -17.58 -28.36 74.59
CA SER A 269 -17.95 -27.99 75.96
C SER A 269 -19.08 -26.95 75.92
N PRO A 270 -20.03 -26.96 76.87
CA PRO A 270 -21.12 -25.98 76.92
C PRO A 270 -20.64 -24.53 76.89
N ASP A 271 -19.42 -24.24 77.36
CA ASP A 271 -18.84 -22.89 77.41
C ASP A 271 -18.01 -22.52 76.16
N SER A 272 -18.14 -23.31 75.10
CA SER A 272 -17.51 -23.04 73.81
C SER A 272 -17.97 -21.72 73.21
N GLU A 273 -17.02 -20.99 72.62
CA GLU A 273 -17.30 -19.78 71.84
C GLU A 273 -18.33 -19.99 70.73
N TYR A 274 -18.39 -21.20 70.18
CA TYR A 274 -19.34 -21.59 69.13
C TYR A 274 -20.80 -21.61 69.59
N LEU A 275 -21.08 -21.80 70.89
CA LEU A 275 -22.44 -21.90 71.43
C LEU A 275 -22.92 -20.61 72.10
N ARG A 276 -22.05 -19.59 72.17
CA ARG A 276 -22.30 -18.32 72.89
C ARG A 276 -23.54 -17.59 72.38
N GLN A 277 -23.78 -17.59 71.07
CA GLN A 277 -24.91 -16.89 70.44
C GLN A 277 -26.27 -17.58 70.65
N PHE A 278 -26.27 -18.86 71.07
CA PHE A 278 -27.50 -19.63 71.34
C PHE A 278 -27.86 -19.69 72.83
N LYS A 279 -26.91 -19.35 73.71
CA LYS A 279 -27.18 -19.06 75.10
C LYS A 279 -27.75 -17.65 75.16
N GLY A 280 -29.09 -17.53 75.15
CA GLY A 280 -29.77 -16.23 75.19
C GLY A 280 -29.09 -15.28 76.18
N GLY A 281 -28.54 -14.19 75.65
CA GLY A 281 -27.88 -13.16 76.45
C GLY A 281 -28.90 -12.50 77.38
N LYS A 282 -28.51 -12.27 78.64
CA LYS A 282 -29.18 -11.28 79.48
C LYS A 282 -28.82 -9.88 79.01
#